data_AF-A0A955Z839-F1
#
_entry.id   AF-A0A955Z839-F1
#
_cell.length_a   1.000
_cell.length_b   1.000
_cell.length_c   1.000
_cell.angle_alpha   90.00
_cell.angle_beta   90.00
_cell.angle_gamma   90.00
#
_symmetry.space_group_name_H-M   'P 1'
#
loop_
_entity.id
_entity.type
_entity.pdbx_description
1 polymer ?
#
loop_
_entity_poly.entity_id
_entity_poly.type
_entity_poly.pdbx_seq_one_letter_code
_entity_poly.pdbx_strand_id
1 'polypeptide(L)'
;ECKGNDKVTLSGVTATVSDTAIRAGGNCQLTLVNVKLTAPVGIEAAANAKVTMTGGSITASTNSVVASAAANVTLTGTQVTGKSKKSGAAKITGAP
;
A
#
# COMPACT_ATOMS: atom_id res chain seq x y z
N GLU A 1 4.93 -2.76 -9.34
CA GLU A 1 4.04 -1.62 -9.69
C GLU A 1 2.72 -2.16 -10.23
N CYS A 2 1.61 -1.45 -10.07
CA CYS A 2 0.28 -1.78 -10.61
C CYS A 2 -0.42 -0.52 -11.15
N LYS A 3 -0.94 -0.55 -12.38
CA LYS A 3 -1.43 0.65 -13.09
C LYS A 3 -2.74 0.37 -13.85
N GLY A 4 -3.25 1.38 -14.56
CA GLY A 4 -4.37 1.21 -15.49
C GLY A 4 -5.60 0.60 -14.82
N ASN A 5 -6.08 -0.54 -15.34
CA ASN A 5 -7.18 -1.31 -14.76
C ASN A 5 -6.72 -2.70 -14.29
N ASP A 6 -5.43 -2.83 -13.98
CA ASP A 6 -4.82 -4.10 -13.60
C ASP A 6 -5.49 -4.68 -12.35
N LYS A 7 -5.55 -6.01 -12.31
CA LYS A 7 -5.97 -6.77 -11.12
C LYS A 7 -4.83 -7.70 -10.74
N VAL A 8 -4.15 -7.37 -9.65
CA VAL A 8 -2.91 -8.06 -9.26
C VAL A 8 -3.07 -8.60 -7.85
N THR A 9 -2.59 -9.83 -7.62
CA THR A 9 -2.48 -10.41 -6.29
C THR A 9 -1.03 -10.81 -6.03
N LEU A 10 -0.49 -10.41 -4.89
CA LEU A 10 0.81 -10.86 -4.39
C LEU A 10 0.60 -11.56 -3.05
N SER A 11 1.22 -12.73 -2.88
CA SER A 11 1.10 -13.50 -1.64
C SER A 11 2.45 -14.01 -1.16
N GLY A 12 2.68 -13.94 0.16
CA GLY A 12 3.87 -14.49 0.81
C GLY A 12 5.19 -13.79 0.46
N VAL A 13 5.13 -12.65 -0.21
CA VAL A 13 6.33 -11.91 -0.64
C VAL A 13 6.98 -11.21 0.55
N THR A 14 8.30 -11.29 0.64
CA THR A 14 9.12 -10.45 1.52
C THR A 14 10.02 -9.58 0.65
N ALA A 15 9.93 -8.27 0.81
CA ALA A 15 10.68 -7.31 0.01
C ALA A 15 11.32 -6.23 0.90
N THR A 16 12.62 -6.01 0.69
CA THR A 16 13.36 -4.88 1.24
C THR A 16 13.86 -4.05 0.07
N VAL A 17 13.44 -2.79 -0.02
CA VAL A 17 13.83 -1.90 -1.11
C VAL A 17 14.27 -0.53 -0.57
N SER A 18 15.03 0.20 -1.36
CA SER A 18 15.61 1.49 -0.97
C SER A 18 14.72 2.71 -1.24
N ASP A 19 13.54 2.53 -1.85
CA ASP A 19 12.61 3.62 -2.19
C ASP A 19 11.15 3.25 -1.87
N THR A 20 10.24 3.23 -2.84
CA THR A 20 8.85 2.81 -2.63
C THR A 20 8.70 1.31 -2.91
N ALA A 21 8.21 0.54 -1.94
CA ALA A 21 7.97 -0.90 -2.11
C ALA A 21 6.83 -1.21 -3.09
N ILE A 22 5.68 -0.55 -2.94
CA ILE A 22 4.51 -0.77 -3.80
C ILE A 22 4.02 0.57 -4.35
N ARG A 23 3.92 0.68 -5.68
CA ARG A 23 3.28 1.80 -6.37
C ARG A 23 2.00 1.30 -7.06
N ALA A 24 0.85 1.87 -6.71
CA ALA A 24 -0.45 1.56 -7.27
C ALA A 24 -1.14 2.84 -7.80
N GLY A 25 -1.51 2.85 -9.08
CA GLY A 25 -2.13 4.01 -9.73
C GLY A 25 -3.22 3.66 -10.72
N GLY A 26 -3.82 4.66 -11.37
CA GLY A 26 -4.98 4.48 -12.25
C GLY A 26 -6.21 3.98 -11.48
N ASN A 27 -6.86 2.95 -12.00
CA ASN A 27 -7.93 2.20 -11.36
C ASN A 27 -7.48 0.77 -10.97
N CYS A 28 -6.17 0.56 -10.75
CA CYS A 28 -5.63 -0.75 -10.36
C CYS A 28 -6.32 -1.29 -9.10
N GLN A 29 -6.50 -2.60 -9.06
CA GLN A 29 -6.97 -3.36 -7.89
C GLN A 29 -5.86 -4.32 -7.45
N LEU A 30 -5.15 -3.95 -6.39
CA LEU A 30 -4.02 -4.72 -5.86
C LEU A 30 -4.41 -5.40 -4.54
N THR A 31 -4.24 -6.72 -4.48
CA THR A 31 -4.41 -7.51 -3.26
C THR A 31 -3.06 -8.04 -2.78
N LEU A 32 -2.73 -7.80 -1.52
CA LEU A 32 -1.52 -8.24 -0.85
C LEU A 32 -1.91 -9.19 0.29
N VAL A 33 -1.44 -10.43 0.26
CA VAL A 33 -1.77 -11.44 1.28
C VAL A 33 -0.51 -11.92 1.97
N ASN A 34 -0.39 -11.65 3.27
CA ASN A 34 0.78 -12.03 4.08
C ASN A 34 2.11 -11.56 3.48
N VAL A 35 2.15 -10.30 3.02
CA VAL A 35 3.33 -9.66 2.43
C VAL A 35 4.11 -8.89 3.51
N LYS A 36 5.44 -8.90 3.44
CA LYS A 36 6.32 -8.14 4.34
C LYS A 36 7.12 -7.12 3.54
N LEU A 37 6.96 -5.84 3.86
CA LEU A 37 7.60 -4.72 3.16
C LEU A 37 8.51 -3.96 4.12
N THR A 38 9.76 -3.71 3.70
CA THR A 38 10.69 -2.80 4.38
C THR A 38 11.22 -1.78 3.37
N ALA A 39 10.85 -0.51 3.53
CA ALA A 39 11.15 0.53 2.54
C ALA A 39 10.95 1.94 3.11
N PRO A 40 11.60 3.00 2.62
CA PRO A 40 11.25 4.38 3.01
C PRO A 40 9.76 4.70 2.84
N VAL A 41 9.16 4.26 1.73
CA VAL A 41 7.71 4.31 1.52
C VAL A 41 7.17 2.90 1.30
N GLY A 42 6.25 2.45 2.16
CA GLY A 42 5.67 1.12 2.06
C GLY A 42 4.73 0.96 0.86
N ILE A 43 3.60 1.67 0.89
CA ILE A 43 2.60 1.66 -0.17
C ILE A 43 2.32 3.09 -0.62
N GLU A 44 2.50 3.37 -1.90
CA GLU A 44 2.07 4.61 -2.55
C GLU A 44 0.88 4.31 -3.47
N ALA A 45 -0.27 4.89 -3.15
CA ALA A 45 -1.52 4.72 -3.89
C ALA A 45 -2.06 6.08 -4.37
N ALA A 46 -2.41 6.17 -5.65
CA ALA A 46 -2.91 7.39 -6.28
C ALA A 46 -4.09 7.13 -7.22
N ALA A 47 -4.65 8.21 -7.79
CA ALA A 47 -5.83 8.19 -8.66
C ALA A 47 -7.02 7.48 -8.01
N ASN A 48 -7.55 6.40 -8.60
CA ASN A 48 -8.65 5.58 -8.08
C ASN A 48 -8.18 4.18 -7.67
N ALA A 49 -6.88 4.00 -7.42
CA ALA A 49 -6.33 2.69 -7.08
C ALA A 49 -6.98 2.14 -5.79
N LYS A 50 -7.22 0.83 -5.77
CA LYS A 50 -7.71 0.09 -4.62
C LYS A 50 -6.65 -0.90 -4.19
N VAL A 51 -6.14 -0.74 -2.98
CA VAL A 51 -5.14 -1.63 -2.38
C VAL A 51 -5.73 -2.28 -1.14
N THR A 52 -5.71 -3.61 -1.10
CA THR A 52 -6.13 -4.37 0.06
C THR A 52 -4.96 -5.21 0.54
N MET A 53 -4.54 -5.04 1.79
CA MET A 53 -3.53 -5.87 2.43
C MET A 53 -4.17 -6.65 3.58
N THR A 54 -3.98 -7.97 3.58
CA THR A 54 -4.45 -8.87 4.64
C THR A 54 -3.26 -9.60 5.26
N GLY A 55 -3.05 -9.44 6.57
CA GLY A 55 -1.88 -9.96 7.26
C GLY A 55 -0.58 -9.25 6.89
N GLY A 56 0.55 -9.84 7.26
CA GLY A 56 1.88 -9.32 6.90
C GLY A 56 2.32 -8.08 7.69
N SER A 57 3.30 -7.36 7.15
CA SER A 57 3.87 -6.17 7.81
C SER A 57 4.36 -5.10 6.83
N ILE A 58 4.28 -3.84 7.24
CA ILE A 58 4.89 -2.69 6.57
C ILE A 58 5.81 -2.00 7.57
N THR A 59 7.10 -1.96 7.28
CA THR A 59 8.11 -1.22 8.05
C THR A 59 8.65 -0.09 7.19
N ALA A 60 8.24 1.14 7.51
CA ALA A 60 8.65 2.31 6.76
C ALA A 60 9.33 3.39 7.60
N SER A 61 10.43 3.92 7.08
CA SER A 61 11.19 4.99 7.74
C SER A 61 10.63 6.38 7.46
N THR A 62 9.93 6.58 6.33
CA THR A 62 9.32 7.88 5.97
C THR A 62 7.80 7.83 6.07
N ASN A 63 7.13 7.02 5.24
CA ASN A 63 5.69 6.83 5.30
C ASN A 63 5.30 5.37 5.06
N SER A 64 4.49 4.78 5.94
CA SER A 64 3.97 3.43 5.77
C SER A 64 3.03 3.35 4.57
N VAL A 65 2.10 4.28 4.49
CA VAL A 65 1.14 4.41 3.39
C VAL A 65 1.03 5.87 2.97
N VAL A 66 1.14 6.14 1.67
CA VAL A 66 0.85 7.42 1.05
C VAL A 66 -0.33 7.22 0.10
N ALA A 67 -1.49 7.78 0.44
CA ALA A 67 -2.70 7.71 -0.38
C ALA A 67 -3.12 9.10 -0.87
N SER A 68 -3.43 9.26 -2.16
CA SER A 68 -3.81 10.55 -2.74
C SER A 68 -4.97 10.44 -3.72
N ALA A 69 -5.52 11.58 -4.15
CA ALA A 69 -6.69 11.67 -5.03
C ALA A 69 -7.90 10.91 -4.46
N ALA A 70 -8.40 9.86 -5.12
CA ALA A 70 -9.52 9.03 -4.69
C ALA A 70 -9.08 7.59 -4.33
N ALA A 71 -7.79 7.39 -4.06
CA ALA A 71 -7.25 6.07 -3.75
C ALA A 71 -7.81 5.52 -2.44
N ASN A 72 -7.99 4.20 -2.39
CA ASN A 72 -8.45 3.50 -1.21
C ASN A 72 -7.45 2.41 -0.81
N VAL A 73 -6.92 2.51 0.40
CA VAL A 73 -6.04 1.51 1.00
C VAL A 73 -6.72 0.93 2.25
N THR A 74 -6.86 -0.39 2.27
CA THR A 74 -7.42 -1.13 3.39
C THR A 74 -6.40 -2.13 3.91
N LEU A 75 -6.06 -2.04 5.20
CA LEU A 75 -5.12 -2.90 5.89
C LEU A 75 -5.86 -3.71 6.96
N THR A 76 -5.87 -5.04 6.85
CA THR A 76 -6.58 -5.93 7.78
C THR A 76 -5.61 -6.92 8.40
N GLY A 77 -5.40 -6.85 9.71
CA GLY A 77 -4.44 -7.73 10.41
C GLY A 77 -2.97 -7.49 10.00
N THR A 78 -2.68 -6.39 9.33
CA THR A 78 -1.33 -5.99 8.94
C THR A 78 -0.66 -5.20 10.06
N GLN A 79 0.58 -5.55 10.39
CA GLN A 79 1.41 -4.78 11.32
C GLN A 79 2.04 -3.59 10.60
N VAL A 80 1.92 -2.38 11.14
CA VAL A 80 2.40 -1.17 10.47
C VAL A 80 3.32 -0.40 11.41
N THR A 81 4.52 -0.10 10.90
CA THR A 81 5.51 0.78 11.53
C THR A 81 5.81 1.91 10.56
N GLY A 82 5.67 3.16 11.03
CA GLY A 82 5.81 4.37 10.23
C GLY A 82 4.47 5.07 10.04
N LYS A 83 4.52 6.38 9.73
CA LYS A 83 3.33 7.22 9.64
C LYS A 83 2.62 7.03 8.31
N SER A 84 1.29 7.00 8.32
CA SER A 84 0.50 7.13 7.11
C SER A 84 0.26 8.60 6.74
N LYS A 85 0.11 8.88 5.44
CA LYS A 85 -0.20 10.18 4.88
C LYS A 85 -1.33 10.05 3.85
N LYS A 86 -2.34 10.91 3.97
CA LYS A 86 -3.43 10.99 2.99
C LYS A 86 -3.68 12.41 2.51
N SER A 87 -4.12 12.56 1.27
CA SER A 87 -4.57 13.83 0.68
C SER A 87 -5.75 13.63 -0.28
N GLY A 88 -6.48 14.71 -0.59
CA GLY A 88 -7.68 14.63 -1.44
C GLY A 88 -8.82 13.86 -0.79
N ALA A 89 -9.53 13.06 -1.60
CA ALA A 89 -10.60 12.16 -1.17
C ALA A 89 -10.10 10.76 -0.75
N ALA A 90 -8.79 10.59 -0.60
CA ALA A 90 -8.20 9.29 -0.33
C ALA A 90 -8.61 8.74 1.04
N LYS A 91 -8.76 7.41 1.11
CA LYS A 91 -9.12 6.69 2.34
C LYS A 91 -8.03 5.68 2.68
N ILE A 92 -7.60 5.71 3.94
CA ILE A 92 -6.74 4.69 4.54
C ILE A 92 -7.52 4.14 5.73
N THR A 93 -7.75 2.83 5.74
CA THR A 93 -8.50 2.12 6.79
C THR A 93 -7.65 0.98 7.32
N GLY A 94 -7.69 0.73 8.63
CA GLY A 94 -6.80 -0.22 9.31
C GLY A 94 -5.66 0.46 10.06
N ALA A 95 -4.68 -0.31 10.53
CA ALA A 95 -3.57 0.18 11.35
C ALA A 95 -2.75 1.28 10.62
N PRO A 96 -2.85 2.55 11.01
CA PRO A 96 -2.15 3.67 10.36
C PRO A 96 -0.86 4.09 11.06
#